data_AF-A6VUB9-F1
#
_entry.id   AF-A6VUB9-F1
#
_cell.length_a   1.000
_cell.length_b   1.000
_cell.length_c   1.000
_cell.angle_alpha   90.00
_cell.angle_beta   90.00
_cell.angle_gamma   90.00
#
_symmetry.space_group_name_H-M   'P 1'
#
loop_
_entity.id
_entity.type
_entity.pdbx_description
1 polymer ?
#
loop_
_entity_poly.entity_id
_entity_poly.type
_entity_poly.pdbx_seq_one_letter_code
_entity_poly.pdbx_strand_id
1 'polypeptide(L)'
;MLEMKKITSSEYFRANSESFFRDVDALLSHQAGVKLYSVSLPQSLACYQAKGTGSNLLLRLVLIPLGSGRLLGRLSWLDWRGVDHVCCYVDEAFDTLVMASNGVWKKQKKSAEDLCLQEYESLVA
;
A
#
# COMPACT_ATOMS: atom_id res chain seq x y z
N MET A 1 13.28 -11.73 -34.14
CA MET A 1 12.90 -12.35 -32.85
C MET A 1 12.88 -11.21 -31.84
N LEU A 2 11.69 -10.72 -31.49
CA LEU A 2 11.55 -9.62 -30.51
C LEU A 2 11.92 -10.18 -29.14
N GLU A 3 13.02 -9.71 -28.55
CA GLU A 3 13.29 -9.95 -27.14
C GLU A 3 12.13 -9.35 -26.33
N MET A 4 11.27 -10.21 -25.77
CA MET A 4 10.33 -9.79 -24.74
C MET A 4 11.16 -9.28 -23.56
N LYS A 5 11.20 -7.95 -23.37
CA LYS A 5 11.73 -7.36 -22.13
C LYS A 5 11.04 -8.05 -20.96
N LYS A 6 11.84 -8.69 -20.11
CA LYS A 6 11.36 -9.29 -18.87
C LYS A 6 10.88 -8.14 -17.98
N ILE A 7 9.56 -7.92 -17.94
CA ILE A 7 8.97 -6.86 -17.11
C ILE A 7 9.39 -7.15 -15.67
N THR A 8 10.07 -6.19 -15.07
CA THR A 8 10.55 -6.27 -13.70
C THR A 8 9.38 -6.09 -12.75
N SER A 9 9.41 -6.77 -11.60
CA SER A 9 8.37 -6.67 -10.56
C SER A 9 8.02 -5.22 -10.20
N SER A 10 9.01 -4.32 -10.20
CA SER A 10 8.82 -2.88 -9.97
C SER A 10 7.98 -2.16 -11.03
N GLU A 11 8.02 -2.60 -12.28
CA GLU A 11 7.24 -2.00 -13.37
C GLU A 11 5.75 -2.30 -13.21
N TYR A 12 5.39 -3.51 -12.75
CA TYR A 12 4.00 -3.86 -12.44
C TYR A 12 3.43 -2.99 -11.32
N PHE A 13 4.19 -2.83 -10.24
CA PHE A 13 3.80 -1.94 -9.16
C PHE A 13 3.62 -0.50 -9.64
N ARG A 14 4.56 0.02 -10.42
CA ARG A 14 4.51 1.41 -10.92
C ARG A 14 3.35 1.65 -11.88
N ALA A 15 3.04 0.68 -12.74
CA ALA A 15 1.96 0.80 -13.71
C ALA A 15 0.57 0.80 -13.06
N ASN A 16 0.40 0.03 -11.98
CA ASN A 16 -0.91 -0.22 -11.39
C ASN A 16 -1.17 0.53 -10.08
N SER A 17 -0.14 1.10 -9.44
CA SER A 17 -0.30 1.78 -8.14
C SER A 17 -1.29 2.93 -8.18
N GLU A 18 -1.34 3.70 -9.27
CA GLU A 18 -2.28 4.83 -9.35
C GLU A 18 -3.73 4.36 -9.30
N SER A 19 -4.08 3.31 -10.06
CA SER A 19 -5.45 2.78 -10.04
C SER A 19 -5.79 2.19 -8.69
N PHE A 20 -4.86 1.41 -8.12
CA PHE A 20 -5.01 0.86 -6.78
C PHE A 20 -5.29 1.95 -5.73
N PHE A 21 -4.55 3.06 -5.74
CA PHE A 21 -4.78 4.14 -4.79
C PHE A 21 -6.06 4.92 -5.04
N ARG A 22 -6.60 4.95 -6.27
CA ARG A 22 -7.94 5.51 -6.51
C ARG A 22 -9.02 4.70 -5.82
N ASP A 23 -8.89 3.37 -5.80
CA ASP A 23 -9.85 2.48 -5.13
C ASP A 23 -9.78 2.64 -3.60
N VAL A 24 -8.56 2.74 -3.05
CA VAL A 24 -8.34 3.05 -1.63
C VAL A 24 -8.91 4.43 -1.25
N ASP A 25 -8.65 5.47 -2.05
CA ASP A 25 -9.17 6.83 -1.82
C ASP A 25 -10.70 6.86 -1.86
N ALA A 26 -11.31 6.16 -2.83
CA ALA A 26 -12.76 6.07 -2.94
C ALA A 26 -13.39 5.43 -1.69
N LEU A 27 -12.80 4.34 -1.17
CA LEU A 27 -13.31 3.69 0.04
C LEU A 27 -13.14 4.60 1.28
N LEU A 28 -11.97 5.18 1.49
CA LEU A 28 -11.69 6.07 2.62
C LEU A 28 -12.57 7.33 2.59
N SER A 29 -12.78 7.91 1.41
CA SER A 29 -13.64 9.08 1.25
C SER A 29 -15.11 8.74 1.54
N HIS A 30 -15.56 7.54 1.15
CA HIS A 30 -16.94 7.11 1.39
C HIS A 30 -17.19 6.75 2.86
N GLN A 31 -16.28 6.00 3.50
CA GLN A 31 -16.51 5.45 4.84
C GLN A 31 -16.01 6.35 5.98
N ALA A 32 -14.91 7.08 5.77
CA ALA A 32 -14.29 7.90 6.81
C ALA A 32 -14.29 9.41 6.51
N GLY A 33 -14.80 9.84 5.34
CA GLY A 33 -14.76 11.25 4.92
C GLY A 33 -13.35 11.77 4.64
N VAL A 34 -12.39 10.86 4.41
CA VAL A 34 -10.98 11.17 4.22
C VAL A 34 -10.63 11.19 2.74
N LYS A 35 -9.89 12.21 2.30
CA LYS A 35 -9.35 12.28 0.94
C LYS A 35 -7.83 12.15 0.93
N LEU A 36 -7.32 11.43 -0.05
CA LEU A 36 -5.91 11.21 -0.28
C LEU A 36 -5.36 12.19 -1.31
N TYR A 37 -4.29 12.89 -0.95
CA TYR A 37 -3.60 13.83 -1.83
C TYR A 37 -2.18 13.35 -2.09
N SER A 38 -1.84 13.15 -3.36
CA SER A 38 -0.50 12.67 -3.74
C SER A 38 0.58 13.63 -3.25
N VAL A 39 1.60 13.06 -2.60
CA VAL A 39 2.80 13.76 -2.15
C VAL A 39 4.03 12.89 -2.45
N SER A 40 5.20 13.51 -2.55
CA SER A 40 6.44 12.78 -2.76
C SER A 40 7.18 12.59 -1.44
N LEU A 41 7.62 11.36 -1.17
CA LEU A 41 8.47 11.02 -0.03
C LEU A 41 9.58 10.07 -0.48
N PRO A 42 10.80 10.20 0.09
CA PRO A 42 11.87 9.25 -0.15
C PRO A 42 11.43 7.80 0.10
N GLN A 43 11.98 6.87 -0.68
CA GLN A 43 11.76 5.42 -0.55
C GLN A 43 10.30 4.95 -0.72
N SER A 44 9.40 5.84 -1.13
CA SER A 44 8.01 5.49 -1.43
C SER A 44 7.83 5.39 -2.93
N LEU A 45 7.22 4.29 -3.39
CA LEU A 45 6.75 4.20 -4.78
C LEU A 45 5.59 5.17 -5.00
N ALA A 46 4.68 5.22 -4.02
CA ALA A 46 3.57 6.15 -3.98
C ALA A 46 3.30 6.57 -2.53
N CYS A 47 2.90 7.82 -2.34
CA CYS A 47 2.61 8.37 -1.02
C CYS A 47 1.46 9.39 -1.14
N TYR A 48 0.54 9.34 -0.17
CA TYR A 48 -0.62 10.20 -0.15
C TYR A 48 -0.86 10.74 1.26
N GLN A 49 -1.08 12.05 1.38
CA GLN A 49 -1.49 12.66 2.63
C GLN A 49 -3.00 12.55 2.80
N ALA A 50 -3.44 12.04 3.96
CA ALA A 50 -4.83 12.10 4.37
C ALA A 50 -5.21 13.55 4.74
N LYS A 51 -6.33 14.02 4.20
CA LYS A 51 -6.98 15.28 4.58
C LYS A 51 -8.44 15.01 4.93
N GLY A 52 -9.02 15.88 5.77
CA GLY A 52 -10.38 15.71 6.29
C GLY A 52 -10.42 15.40 7.78
N THR A 53 -9.26 15.17 8.41
CA THR A 53 -9.11 15.01 9.86
C THR A 53 -7.98 15.89 10.40
N GLY A 54 -7.95 16.09 11.73
CA GLY A 54 -6.88 16.82 12.41
C GLY A 54 -5.55 16.06 12.48
N SER A 55 -5.51 14.83 11.99
CA SER A 55 -4.37 13.92 12.07
C SER A 55 -3.46 14.03 10.86
N ASN A 56 -2.16 14.22 11.08
CA ASN A 56 -1.14 14.19 10.04
C ASN A 56 -0.73 12.74 9.73
N LEU A 57 -1.50 12.08 8.86
CA LEU A 57 -1.24 10.71 8.39
C LEU A 57 -0.88 10.68 6.90
N LEU A 58 0.09 9.83 6.55
CA LEU A 58 0.52 9.61 5.17
C LEU A 58 0.37 8.12 4.82
N LEU A 59 -0.43 7.79 3.82
CA LEU A 59 -0.52 6.42 3.31
C LEU A 59 0.59 6.19 2.28
N ARG A 60 1.41 5.16 2.49
CA ARG A 60 2.61 4.93 1.66
C ARG A 60 2.68 3.50 1.16
N LEU A 61 3.06 3.36 -0.10
CA LEU A 61 3.46 2.10 -0.70
C LEU A 61 4.97 2.07 -0.87
N VAL A 62 5.63 1.15 -0.18
CA VAL A 62 7.08 0.93 -0.23
C VAL A 62 7.36 -0.45 -0.83
N LEU A 63 8.32 -0.53 -1.77
CA LEU A 63 8.74 -1.82 -2.34
C LEU A 63 9.87 -2.43 -1.52
N ILE A 64 9.65 -3.67 -1.07
CA ILE A 64 10.60 -4.44 -0.28
C ILE A 64 11.13 -5.57 -1.19
N PRO A 65 12.45 -5.66 -1.41
CA PRO A 65 13.02 -6.76 -2.16
C PRO A 65 12.88 -8.06 -1.38
N LEU A 66 12.34 -9.08 -2.04
CA LEU A 66 12.39 -10.47 -1.59
C LEU A 66 13.54 -11.19 -2.29
N GLY A 67 13.86 -12.39 -1.81
CA GLY A 67 14.73 -13.31 -2.55
C GLY A 67 14.22 -13.57 -3.97
N SER A 68 15.12 -14.05 -4.84
CA SER A 68 14.82 -14.44 -6.23
C SER A 68 14.24 -13.35 -7.15
N GLY A 69 14.46 -12.07 -6.83
CA GLY A 69 14.10 -10.94 -7.70
C GLY A 69 12.62 -10.55 -7.65
N ARG A 70 11.88 -11.07 -6.67
CA ARG A 70 10.49 -10.68 -6.39
C ARG A 70 10.46 -9.44 -5.49
N LEU A 71 9.40 -8.65 -5.57
CA LEU A 71 9.16 -7.53 -4.64
C LEU A 71 7.87 -7.77 -3.86
N LEU A 72 7.81 -7.13 -2.71
CA LEU A 72 6.61 -7.05 -1.87
C LEU A 72 6.28 -5.58 -1.68
N GLY A 73 5.04 -5.18 -1.98
CA GLY A 73 4.56 -3.87 -1.62
C GLY A 73 4.14 -3.86 -0.15
N ARG A 74 4.70 -2.98 0.67
CA ARG A 74 4.18 -2.71 2.02
C ARG A 74 3.34 -1.44 1.96
N LEU A 75 2.08 -1.56 2.38
CA LEU A 75 1.16 -0.45 2.52
C LEU A 75 1.01 -0.11 4.00
N SER A 76 1.33 1.13 4.37
CA SER A 76 1.31 1.58 5.76
C SER A 76 0.87 3.03 5.91
N TRP A 77 0.18 3.32 7.01
CA TRP A 77 0.00 4.67 7.49
C TRP A 77 1.25 5.10 8.25
N LEU A 78 1.88 6.18 7.82
CA LEU A 78 2.95 6.84 8.54
C LEU A 78 2.35 7.95 9.41
N ASP A 79 2.59 7.87 10.71
CA ASP A 79 2.17 8.90 11.66
C ASP A 79 3.17 10.06 11.78
N TRP A 80 2.78 11.09 12.53
CA TRP A 80 3.60 12.28 12.78
C TRP A 80 4.90 12.00 13.55
N ARG A 81 5.01 10.83 14.20
CA ARG A 81 6.20 10.38 14.92
C ARG A 81 7.16 9.62 14.01
N GLY A 82 6.78 9.38 12.77
CA GLY A 82 7.55 8.59 11.81
C GLY A 82 7.36 7.08 11.97
N VAL A 83 6.32 6.62 12.67
CA VAL A 83 6.02 5.20 12.85
C VAL A 83 5.15 4.70 11.70
N ASP A 84 5.57 3.60 11.08
CA ASP A 84 4.76 2.86 10.11
C ASP A 84 3.78 1.93 10.81
N HIS A 85 2.50 2.19 10.63
CA HIS A 85 1.39 1.33 11.02
C HIS A 85 0.96 0.53 9.78
N VAL A 86 1.37 -0.74 9.74
CA VAL A 86 1.27 -1.57 8.54
C VAL A 86 -0.16 -2.07 8.34
N CYS A 87 -0.80 -1.61 7.26
CA CYS A 87 -2.12 -2.10 6.86
C CYS A 87 -2.00 -3.52 6.29
N CYS A 88 -1.12 -3.69 5.30
CA CYS A 88 -0.92 -4.98 4.64
C CYS A 88 0.37 -5.03 3.81
N TYR A 89 0.68 -6.24 3.36
CA TYR A 89 1.62 -6.47 2.27
C TYR A 89 0.85 -6.89 1.02
N VAL A 90 1.37 -6.58 -0.16
CA VAL A 90 0.76 -6.91 -1.46
C VAL A 90 1.79 -7.43 -2.44
N ASP A 91 1.38 -8.29 -3.37
CA ASP A 91 2.21 -8.69 -4.52
C ASP A 91 2.04 -7.74 -5.71
N GLU A 92 2.68 -8.08 -6.84
CA GLU A 92 2.63 -7.29 -8.08
C GLU A 92 1.23 -7.17 -8.69
N ALA A 93 0.30 -8.05 -8.31
CA ALA A 93 -1.11 -8.00 -8.70
C ALA A 93 -1.98 -7.25 -7.68
N PHE A 94 -1.36 -6.65 -6.65
CA PHE A 94 -2.02 -6.01 -5.51
C PHE A 94 -2.88 -6.96 -4.68
N ASP A 95 -2.63 -8.28 -4.76
CA ASP A 95 -3.26 -9.24 -3.86
C ASP A 95 -2.64 -9.10 -2.47
N THR A 96 -3.50 -8.98 -1.45
CA THR A 96 -3.03 -8.86 -0.06
C THR A 96 -2.43 -10.16 0.43
N LEU A 97 -1.30 -10.04 1.12
CA LEU A 97 -0.50 -11.15 1.60
C LEU A 97 -0.37 -11.12 3.13
N VAL A 98 -0.36 -12.32 3.72
CA VAL A 98 -0.03 -12.57 5.12
C VAL A 98 1.06 -13.62 5.21
N MET A 99 1.98 -13.45 6.16
CA MET A 99 3.01 -14.45 6.42
C MET A 99 2.41 -15.60 7.24
N ALA A 100 2.37 -16.79 6.67
CA ALA A 100 1.98 -17.98 7.40
C ALA A 100 3.07 -18.39 8.41
N SER A 101 2.71 -19.21 9.40
CA SER A 101 3.61 -19.69 10.45
C SER A 101 4.85 -20.43 9.93
N ASN A 102 4.81 -20.94 8.70
CA ASN A 102 5.93 -21.59 8.03
C ASN A 102 6.83 -20.61 7.25
N GLY A 103 6.66 -19.30 7.42
CA GLY A 103 7.45 -18.25 6.76
C GLY A 103 7.08 -17.99 5.30
N VAL A 104 6.00 -18.58 4.78
CA VAL A 104 5.55 -18.40 3.40
C VAL A 104 4.45 -17.35 3.32
N TRP A 105 4.59 -16.39 2.40
CA TRP A 105 3.55 -15.43 2.06
C TRP A 105 2.38 -16.11 1.35
N LYS A 106 1.16 -15.88 1.84
CA LYS A 106 -0.08 -16.39 1.25
C LYS A 106 -1.08 -15.27 1.06
N LYS A 107 -1.87 -15.37 0.00
CA LYS A 107 -3.01 -14.48 -0.23
C LYS A 107 -4.00 -14.56 0.93
N GLN A 108 -4.46 -13.41 1.40
CA GLN A 108 -5.52 -13.30 2.39
C GLN A 108 -6.82 -12.80 1.76
N LYS A 109 -7.92 -12.89 2.51
CA LYS A 109 -9.27 -12.58 2.00
C LYS A 109 -9.59 -11.09 2.00
N LYS A 110 -9.06 -10.33 2.97
CA LYS A 110 -9.35 -8.90 3.11
C LYS A 110 -8.62 -8.12 2.03
N SER A 111 -9.30 -7.16 1.42
CA SER A 111 -8.71 -6.25 0.45
C SER A 111 -7.74 -5.29 1.15
N ALA A 112 -6.90 -4.60 0.38
CA ALA A 112 -5.95 -3.65 0.95
C ALA A 112 -6.68 -2.39 1.43
N GLU A 113 -7.73 -2.00 0.71
CA GLU A 113 -8.65 -0.91 1.02
C GLU A 113 -9.29 -1.12 2.40
N ASP A 114 -9.85 -2.30 2.65
CA ASP A 114 -10.48 -2.64 3.93
C ASP A 114 -9.46 -2.60 5.09
N LEU A 115 -8.26 -3.14 4.85
CA LEU A 115 -7.19 -3.15 5.86
C LEU A 115 -6.65 -1.74 6.13
N CYS A 116 -6.53 -0.92 5.11
CA CYS A 116 -6.15 0.49 5.23
C CYS A 116 -7.18 1.29 6.02
N LEU A 117 -8.47 1.09 5.75
CA LEU A 117 -9.54 1.75 6.50
C LEU A 117 -9.53 1.30 7.96
N GLN A 118 -9.44 -0.01 8.22
CA GLN A 118 -9.40 -0.55 9.57
C GLN A 118 -8.23 0.03 10.39
N GLU A 119 -7.04 0.09 9.79
CA GLU A 119 -5.86 0.65 10.44
C GLU A 119 -6.00 2.17 10.64
N TYR A 120 -6.57 2.86 9.65
CA TYR A 120 -6.86 4.29 9.76
C TYR A 120 -7.78 4.59 10.94
N GLU A 121 -8.90 3.87 11.06
CA GLU A 121 -9.87 4.01 12.15
C GLU A 121 -9.22 3.77 13.51
N SER A 122 -8.33 2.78 13.61
CA SER A 122 -7.57 2.52 14.84
C SER A 122 -6.62 3.65 15.24
N LEU A 123 -6.11 4.42 14.28
CA LEU A 123 -5.17 5.52 14.52
C LEU A 123 -5.85 6.84 14.88
N VAL A 124 -7.14 6.97 14.59
CA VAL A 124 -7.92 8.20 14.82
C VAL A 124 -9.02 8.05 15.88
N ALA A 125 -9.21 6.85 16.42
CA ALA A 125 -10.07 6.57 17.58
C ALA A 125 -9.51 7.20 18.87
#